data_AF-A0A1G7IPJ1-F1
#
_entry.id   AF-A0A1G7IPJ1-F1
#
_cell.length_a   1.000
_cell.length_b   1.000
_cell.length_c   1.000
_cell.angle_alpha   90.00
_cell.angle_beta   90.00
_cell.angle_gamma   90.00
#
_symmetry.space_group_name_H-M   'P 1'
#
loop_
_entity.id
_entity.type
_entity.pdbx_description
1 polymer ?
#
loop_
_entity_poly.entity_id
_entity_poly.type
_entity_poly.pdbx_seq_one_letter_code
_entity_poly.pdbx_strand_id
1 'polypeptide(L)'
;MSFLSKLDLDGNIYNILECRYSFTQATDETGKPQGVPQGEEIFIRIESTGNPELGWMLDHNKTKNGTVTFFRRDAMSKLQELTLKKLTVPDSLNISIR
;
A
#
# COMPACT_ATOMS: atom_id res chain seq x y z
N MET A 1 13.33 -8.19 -7.99
CA MET A 1 14.38 -7.69 -7.06
C MET A 1 13.73 -7.42 -5.72
N SER A 2 14.11 -8.12 -4.65
CA SER A 2 13.54 -7.91 -3.31
C SER A 2 14.22 -6.74 -2.58
N PHE A 3 13.45 -6.01 -1.79
CA PHE A 3 13.91 -5.02 -0.82
C PHE A 3 13.10 -5.27 0.46
N LEU A 4 13.70 -5.06 1.63
CA LEU A 4 12.92 -5.14 2.87
C LEU A 4 11.95 -3.96 2.90
N SER A 5 10.67 -4.27 3.12
CA SER A 5 9.64 -3.27 3.33
C SER A 5 8.64 -3.76 4.36
N LYS A 6 8.14 -2.81 5.15
CA LYS A 6 7.21 -3.08 6.25
C LYS A 6 6.00 -2.18 6.14
N LEU A 7 4.83 -2.74 6.40
CA LEU A 7 3.57 -2.03 6.56
C LEU A 7 3.24 -1.97 8.05
N ASP A 8 3.10 -0.76 8.60
CA ASP A 8 2.55 -0.52 9.93
C ASP A 8 1.08 -0.09 9.80
N LEU A 9 0.17 -0.84 10.43
CA LEU A 9 -1.25 -0.51 10.57
C LEU A 9 -1.63 -0.43 12.05
N ASP A 10 -1.67 0.79 12.58
CA ASP A 10 -1.96 1.09 13.99
C ASP A 10 -1.07 0.28 14.97
N GLY A 11 0.23 0.18 14.69
CA GLY A 11 1.20 -0.55 15.50
C GLY A 11 1.37 -2.02 15.13
N ASN A 12 0.53 -2.56 14.25
CA ASN A 12 0.70 -3.91 13.72
C ASN A 12 1.63 -3.88 12.51
N ILE A 13 2.78 -4.55 12.62
CA ILE A 13 3.83 -4.53 11.60
C ILE A 13 3.78 -5.81 10.77
N TYR A 14 3.67 -5.65 9.45
CA TYR A 14 3.65 -6.73 8.47
C TYR A 14 4.83 -6.62 7.50
N ASN A 15 5.45 -7.74 7.18
CA ASN A 15 6.43 -7.79 6.09
C ASN A 15 5.70 -7.71 4.75
N ILE A 16 6.17 -6.84 3.87
CA ILE A 16 5.62 -6.68 2.52
C ILE A 16 6.44 -7.51 1.54
N LEU A 17 5.75 -8.32 0.75
CA LEU A 17 6.29 -9.12 -0.35
C LEU A 17 6.20 -8.36 -1.68
N GLU A 18 5.15 -7.54 -1.84
CA GLU A 18 4.92 -6.71 -3.02
C GLU A 18 4.08 -5.48 -2.64
N CYS A 19 4.44 -4.31 -3.15
CA CYS A 19 3.64 -3.09 -3.05
C CYS A 19 3.60 -2.42 -4.42
N ARG A 20 2.39 -2.18 -4.93
CA ARG A 20 2.14 -1.54 -6.23
C ARG A 20 1.12 -0.43 -6.04
N TYR A 21 1.39 0.69 -6.67
CA TYR A 21 0.49 1.84 -6.76
C TYR A 21 0.72 2.53 -8.09
N SER A 22 -0.35 3.09 -8.64
CA SER A 22 -0.36 3.81 -9.91
C SER A 22 -1.00 5.16 -9.74
N PHE A 23 -0.55 6.11 -10.57
CA PHE A 23 -1.15 7.41 -10.70
C PHE A 23 -1.42 7.66 -12.18
N THR A 24 -2.60 8.17 -12.47
CA THR A 24 -3.03 8.46 -13.84
C THR A 24 -3.31 9.95 -13.96
N GLN A 25 -2.82 10.56 -15.04
CA GLN A 25 -3.12 11.94 -15.40
C GLN A 25 -3.47 11.98 -16.88
N ALA A 26 -4.60 12.61 -17.21
CA ALA A 26 -5.02 12.75 -18.60
C ALA A 26 -4.02 13.63 -19.38
N THR A 27 -3.99 13.47 -20.70
CA THR A 27 -3.20 14.31 -21.60
C THR A 27 -4.09 14.86 -22.71
N ASP A 28 -3.80 16.06 -23.18
CA ASP A 28 -4.47 16.65 -24.35
C ASP A 28 -4.02 16.01 -25.67
N GLU A 29 -4.58 16.46 -26.79
CA GLU A 29 -4.26 15.98 -28.14
C GLU A 29 -2.77 16.15 -28.53
N THR A 30 -2.04 17.03 -27.83
CA THR A 30 -0.61 17.27 -28.05
C THR A 30 0.29 16.46 -27.11
N GLY A 31 -0.32 15.63 -26.24
CA GLY A 31 0.39 14.85 -25.23
C GLY A 31 0.78 15.65 -23.98
N LYS A 32 0.28 16.88 -23.81
CA LYS A 32 0.55 17.67 -22.61
C LYS A 32 -0.33 17.22 -21.46
N PRO A 33 0.19 17.11 -20.22
CA PRO A 33 -0.62 16.77 -19.06
C PRO A 33 -1.78 17.75 -18.87
N GLN A 34 -2.98 17.21 -18.70
CA GLN A 34 -4.22 17.94 -18.47
C GLN A 34 -4.95 17.36 -17.26
N GLY A 35 -5.48 18.24 -16.41
CA GLY A 35 -6.16 17.85 -15.18
C GLY A 35 -5.22 17.49 -14.03
N VAL A 36 -5.82 17.11 -12.90
CA VAL A 36 -5.10 16.77 -11.66
C VAL A 36 -4.74 15.28 -11.68
N PRO A 37 -3.49 14.89 -11.35
CA PRO A 37 -3.13 13.48 -11.18
C PRO A 37 -4.03 12.79 -10.16
N GLN A 38 -4.53 11.61 -10.50
CA GLN A 38 -5.36 10.78 -9.63
C GLN A 38 -4.60 9.54 -9.22
N GLY A 39 -4.63 9.21 -7.93
CA GLY A 39 -4.13 7.93 -7.43
C GLY A 39 -5.15 6.83 -7.68
N GLU A 40 -4.65 5.65 -7.98
CA GLU A 40 -5.44 4.42 -8.06
C GLU A 40 -5.35 3.62 -6.76
N GLU A 41 -5.90 2.41 -6.76
CA GLU A 41 -5.78 1.49 -5.64
C GLU A 41 -4.32 1.11 -5.37
N ILE A 42 -4.01 0.91 -4.09
CA ILE A 42 -2.70 0.42 -3.66
C ILE A 42 -2.83 -1.07 -3.37
N PHE A 43 -2.09 -1.87 -4.13
CA PHE A 43 -2.02 -3.31 -3.94
C PHE A 43 -0.82 -3.66 -3.06
N ILE A 44 -1.10 -4.24 -1.89
CA ILE A 44 -0.06 -4.69 -0.95
C ILE A 44 -0.24 -6.18 -0.69
N ARG A 45 0.82 -6.95 -0.98
CA ARG A 45 0.92 -8.36 -0.61
C ARG A 45 1.83 -8.47 0.61
N ILE A 46 1.29 -9.00 1.69
CA ILE A 46 2.00 -9.19 2.96
C ILE A 46 2.27 -10.66 3.23
N GLU A 47 3.30 -10.94 4.03
CA GLU A 47 3.56 -12.26 4.57
C GLU A 47 2.47 -12.64 5.60
N SER A 48 1.94 -13.85 5.50
CA SER A 48 0.97 -14.36 6.48
C SER A 48 1.68 -14.84 7.73
N THR A 49 1.29 -14.31 8.90
CA THR A 49 1.85 -14.67 10.21
C THR A 49 0.96 -15.63 11.00
N GLY A 50 -0.07 -16.22 10.36
CA GLY A 50 -1.00 -17.17 10.97
C GLY A 50 -2.13 -16.54 11.80
N ASN A 51 -2.00 -15.29 12.23
CA ASN A 51 -3.08 -14.52 12.84
C ASN A 51 -3.00 -13.03 12.43
N PRO A 52 -3.42 -12.69 11.20
CA PRO A 52 -3.40 -11.30 10.76
C PRO A 52 -4.57 -10.53 11.39
N GLU A 53 -4.28 -9.45 12.14
CA GLU A 53 -5.30 -8.53 12.67
C GLU A 53 -5.90 -7.64 11.56
N LEU A 54 -6.56 -8.30 10.61
CA LEU A 54 -7.16 -7.69 9.42
C LEU A 54 -8.69 -7.71 9.48
N GLY A 55 -9.30 -8.04 10.62
CA GLY A 55 -10.76 -8.07 10.77
C GLY A 55 -11.45 -6.73 10.46
N TRP A 56 -10.71 -5.61 10.48
CA TRP A 56 -11.22 -4.31 10.04
C TRP A 56 -11.54 -4.26 8.53
N MET A 57 -10.88 -5.10 7.72
CA MET A 57 -11.09 -5.19 6.28
C MET A 57 -12.46 -5.76 5.91
N LEU A 58 -13.15 -6.40 6.86
CA LEU A 58 -14.49 -6.98 6.69
C LEU A 58 -15.62 -5.94 6.89
N ASP A 59 -15.28 -4.70 7.27
CA ASP A 59 -16.23 -3.65 7.58
C ASP A 59 -15.96 -2.42 6.72
N HIS A 60 -16.85 -2.13 5.78
CA HIS A 60 -16.71 -1.02 4.84
C HIS A 60 -16.70 0.37 5.51
N ASN A 61 -17.16 0.48 6.76
CA ASN A 61 -17.15 1.74 7.51
C ASN A 61 -15.84 1.95 8.28
N LYS A 62 -15.00 0.92 8.38
CA LYS A 62 -13.73 1.02 9.09
C LYS A 62 -12.64 1.52 8.18
N THR A 63 -11.87 2.46 8.71
CA THR A 63 -10.68 2.99 8.06
C THR A 63 -9.47 2.80 8.95
N LYS A 64 -8.30 2.57 8.36
CA LYS A 64 -7.02 2.60 9.09
C LYS A 64 -6.05 3.61 8.50
N ASN A 65 -5.18 4.13 9.34
CA ASN A 65 -3.98 4.80 8.86
C ASN A 65 -2.87 3.76 8.75
N GLY A 66 -1.95 4.00 7.83
CA GLY A 66 -0.82 3.09 7.66
C GLY A 66 0.42 3.80 7.20
N THR A 67 1.57 3.17 7.45
CA THR A 67 2.85 3.63 6.93
C THR A 67 3.55 2.46 6.27
N VAL A 68 3.95 2.64 5.00
CA VAL A 68 4.84 1.72 4.32
C VAL A 68 6.25 2.29 4.38
N THR A 69 7.18 1.54 4.97
CA THR A 69 8.59 1.91 5.05
C THR A 69 9.41 0.98 4.16
N PHE A 70 10.16 1.57 3.23
CA PHE A 70 11.15 0.89 2.40
C PHE A 70 12.53 1.09 3.01
N PHE A 71 13.30 0.02 3.15
CA PHE A 71 14.63 0.06 3.75
C PHE A 71 15.73 0.00 2.68
N ARG A 72 16.84 0.70 2.93
CA ARG A 72 18.05 0.55 2.12
C ARG A 72 18.65 -0.84 2.34
N ARG A 73 19.19 -1.43 1.28
CA ARG A 73 19.76 -2.78 1.32
C ARG A 73 21.07 -2.87 2.13
N ASP A 74 21.83 -1.79 2.15
CA ASP A 74 23.18 -1.71 2.72
C ASP A 74 23.17 -1.35 4.21
N ALA A 75 22.23 -0.49 4.63
CA ALA A 75 22.31 0.16 5.93
C ALA A 75 21.10 -0.05 6.85
N MET A 76 20.10 -0.85 6.46
CA MET A 76 18.83 -1.05 7.20
C MET A 76 18.14 0.27 7.62
N SER A 77 18.55 1.38 7.01
CA SER A 77 18.03 2.71 7.25
C SER A 77 16.86 2.97 6.31
N LYS A 78 16.00 3.91 6.69
CA LYS A 78 14.83 4.29 5.89
C LYS A 78 15.29 4.85 4.53
N LEU A 79 14.87 4.20 3.45
CA LEU A 79 15.05 4.68 2.08
C LEU A 79 13.90 5.62 1.70
N GLN A 80 12.67 5.15 1.89
CA GLN A 80 11.46 5.87 1.52
C GLN A 80 10.34 5.52 2.49
N GLU A 81 9.41 6.45 2.66
CA GLU A 81 8.20 6.28 3.45
C GLU A 81 6.98 6.72 2.64
N LEU A 82 5.92 5.93 2.72
CA LEU A 82 4.60 6.25 2.16
C LEU A 82 3.60 6.26 3.31
N THR A 83 3.04 7.45 3.59
CA THR A 83 1.98 7.62 4.59
C THR A 83 0.61 7.47 3.94
N LEU A 84 -0.16 6.52 4.43
CA LEU A 84 -1.51 6.19 3.98
C LEU A 84 -2.51 6.71 5.02
N LYS A 85 -3.42 7.58 4.60
CA LYS A 85 -4.45 8.15 5.48
C LYS A 85 -5.81 7.62 5.06
N LYS A 86 -6.60 7.18 6.05
CA LYS A 86 -7.98 6.68 5.85
C LYS A 86 -8.08 5.59 4.77
N LEU A 87 -7.27 4.54 4.89
CA LEU A 87 -7.40 3.35 4.05
C LEU A 87 -8.75 2.69 4.27
N THR A 88 -9.48 2.46 3.19
CA THR A 88 -10.66 1.60 3.11
C THR A 88 -10.32 0.38 2.27
N VAL A 89 -11.05 -0.70 2.48
CA VAL A 89 -10.95 -1.89 1.61
C VAL A 89 -12.09 -1.84 0.60
N PRO A 90 -11.82 -1.98 -0.71
CA PRO A 90 -12.88 -2.04 -1.71
C PRO A 90 -13.70 -3.32 -1.55
N ASP A 91 -14.97 -3.28 -1.98
CA ASP A 91 -15.91 -4.40 -1.85
C ASP A 91 -15.42 -5.70 -2.55
N SER A 92 -14.55 -5.57 -3.55
CA SER A 92 -13.87 -6.68 -4.20
C SER A 92 -12.49 -6.95 -3.58
N LEU A 93 -12.46 -7.58 -2.41
CA LEU A 93 -11.23 -7.96 -1.74
C LEU A 93 -10.67 -9.29 -2.29
N ASN A 94 -9.57 -9.20 -3.07
CA ASN A 94 -8.81 -10.37 -3.51
C ASN A 94 -7.65 -10.65 -2.54
N ILE A 95 -7.88 -11.44 -1.50
CA ILE A 95 -6.80 -11.97 -0.65
C ILE A 95 -6.21 -13.21 -1.34
N SER A 96 -4.96 -13.10 -1.80
CA SER A 96 -4.18 -14.23 -2.30
C SER A 96 -3.10 -14.58 -1.29
N ILE A 97 -3.28 -15.70 -0.59
CA ILE A 97 -2.27 -16.30 0.29
C ILE A 97 -1.57 -17.37 -0.53
N ARG A 98 -0.28 -17.17 -0.84
CA ARG A 98 0.62 -18.22 -1.33
C ARG A 98 1.83 -18.32 -0.42
#